data_AF-A0A4Q5R856-F1
#
_entry.id   AF-A0A4Q5R856-F1
#
_cell.length_a   1.000
_cell.length_b   1.000
_cell.length_c   1.000
_cell.angle_alpha   90.00
_cell.angle_beta   90.00
_cell.angle_gamma   90.00
#
_symmetry.space_group_name_H-M   'P 1'
#
loop_
_entity.id
_entity.type
_entity.pdbx_description
1 polymer ?
#
loop_
_entity_poly.entity_id
_entity_poly.type
_entity_poly.pdbx_seq_one_letter_code
_entity_poly.pdbx_strand_id
1 'polypeptide(L)' 'MLSERQNAIMDLARGEGRVLVEALSVRFTVSAQTIRKDLNDLCEARL' A
#
# COMPACT_ATOMS: atom_id res chain seq x y z
N MET A 1 3.54 -4.25 -13.57
CA MET A 1 2.30 -4.94 -13.17
C MET A 1 2.19 -4.84 -11.66
N LEU A 2 1.10 -4.29 -11.14
CA LEU A 2 0.90 -4.18 -9.69
C LEU A 2 0.56 -5.55 -9.10
N SER A 3 1.13 -5.87 -7.94
CA SER A 3 0.70 -7.04 -7.17
C SER A 3 -0.73 -6.86 -6.67
N GLU A 4 -1.41 -7.97 -6.36
CA GLU A 4 -2.77 -7.94 -5.79
C GLU A 4 -2.83 -7.06 -4.53
N ARG A 5 -1.80 -7.11 -3.67
CA ARG A 5 -1.69 -6.27 -2.48
C ARG A 5 -1.57 -4.79 -2.83
N GLN A 6 -0.73 -4.43 -3.80
CA GLN A 6 -0.57 -3.05 -4.24
C GLN A 6 -1.87 -2.48 -4.84
N ASN A 7 -2.61 -3.28 -5.61
CA ASN A 7 -3.95 -2.89 -6.08
C ASN A 7 -4.91 -2.64 -4.91
N ALA A 8 -4.97 -3.55 -3.95
CA ALA A 8 -5.82 -3.40 -2.76
C ALA A 8 -5.44 -2.17 -1.91
N ILE A 9 -4.14 -1.87 -1.76
CA ILE A 9 -3.67 -0.65 -1.09
C ILE A 9 -4.17 0.61 -1.82
N MET A 10 -4.08 0.62 -3.15
CA MET A 10 -4.56 1.76 -3.95
C MET A 10 -6.06 1.95 -3.87
N ASP A 11 -6.84 0.86 -3.84
CA ASP A 11 -8.30 0.94 -3.70
C ASP A 11 -8.70 1.45 -2.31
N LEU A 12 -8.02 0.99 -1.25
CA LEU A 12 -8.20 1.52 0.12
C LEU A 12 -7.85 3.01 0.18
N ALA A 13 -6.71 3.41 -0.37
CA ALA A 13 -6.29 4.81 -0.39
C ALA A 13 -7.26 5.71 -1.18
N ARG A 14 -7.84 5.20 -2.28
CA ARG A 14 -8.89 5.92 -3.02
C ARG A 14 -10.19 6.04 -2.24
N GLY A 15 -10.59 4.99 -1.50
CA GLY A 15 -11.82 4.99 -0.70
C GLY A 15 -11.72 5.84 0.57
N GLU A 16 -10.60 5.78 1.27
CA GLU A 16 -10.39 6.45 2.57
C GLU A 16 -9.68 7.82 2.43
N GLY A 17 -9.15 8.14 1.25
CA GLY A 17 -8.39 9.36 0.95
C GLY A 17 -6.96 9.38 1.52
N ARG A 18 -6.67 8.54 2.52
CA ARG A 18 -5.35 8.32 3.10
C ARG A 18 -5.28 6.93 3.73
N VAL A 19 -4.08 6.39 3.86
CA VAL A 19 -3.83 5.12 4.54
C VAL A 19 -2.64 5.27 5.48
N LEU A 20 -2.67 4.52 6.59
CA LEU A 20 -1.58 4.45 7.56
C LEU A 20 -0.79 3.16 7.34
N VAL A 21 0.53 3.24 7.36
CA VAL A 21 1.43 2.10 7.13
C VAL A 21 1.16 0.98 8.13
N GLU A 22 0.97 1.34 9.39
CA GLU A 22 0.73 0.43 10.52
C GLU A 22 -0.61 -0.29 10.36
N ALA A 23 -1.65 0.43 9.91
CA ALA A 23 -2.96 -0.16 9.66
C ALA A 23 -2.91 -1.17 8.49
N LEU A 24 -2.21 -0.83 7.41
CA LEU A 24 -2.00 -1.74 6.28
C LEU A 24 -1.15 -2.95 6.68
N SER A 25 -0.13 -2.75 7.51
CA SER A 25 0.74 -3.81 8.02
C SER A 25 -0.07 -4.87 8.77
N VAL A 26 -0.95 -4.44 9.67
CA VAL A 26 -1.88 -5.34 10.38
C VAL A 26 -2.85 -6.00 9.41
N ARG A 27 -3.47 -5.22 8.50
CA ARG A 27 -4.49 -5.73 7.56
C ARG A 27 -3.95 -6.81 6.62
N PHE A 28 -2.75 -6.61 6.09
CA PHE A 28 -2.13 -7.54 5.14
C PHE A 28 -1.22 -8.57 5.82
N THR A 29 -1.09 -8.55 7.15
CA THR A 29 -0.21 -9.45 7.91
C THR A 29 1.22 -9.45 7.38
N VAL A 30 1.74 -8.26 7.06
CA VAL A 30 3.11 -8.05 6.58
C VAL A 30 3.78 -6.99 7.44
N SER A 31 5.11 -6.87 7.34
CA SER A 31 5.84 -5.84 8.09
C SER A 31 5.52 -4.42 7.58
N ALA A 32 5.66 -3.43 8.46
CA ALA A 32 5.59 -2.02 8.07
C ALA A 32 6.69 -1.62 7.05
N GLN A 33 7.80 -2.35 6.99
CA GLN A 33 8.84 -2.14 5.97
C GLN A 33 8.35 -2.60 4.59
N THR A 34 7.65 -3.73 4.53
CA THR A 34 7.03 -4.25 3.30
C THR A 34 6.01 -3.25 2.75
N ILE A 35 5.11 -2.74 3.60
CA ILE A 35 4.13 -1.72 3.19
C ILE A 35 4.82 -0.44 2.71
N ARG A 36 5.84 0.04 3.41
CA ARG A 36 6.60 1.23 2.96
C ARG A 36 7.22 1.02 1.58
N LYS A 37 7.78 -0.17 1.33
CA LYS A 37 8.29 -0.52 0.00
C LYS A 37 7.17 -0.54 -1.04
N ASP A 38 6.03 -1.17 -0.74
CA ASP A 38 4.89 -1.20 -1.67
C ASP A 38 4.40 0.22 -2.02
N LEU A 39 4.31 1.10 -1.03
CA LEU A 39 3.90 2.50 -1.22
C LEU A 39 4.93 3.30 -2.02
N ASN A 40 6.23 3.10 -1.77
CA ASN A 40 7.29 3.74 -2.56
C ASN A 40 7.24 3.26 -4.01
N ASP A 41 7.19 1.93 -4.23
CA ASP A 41 7.09 1.33 -5.56
C ASP A 41 5.83 1.84 -6.32
N LEU A 42 4.71 2.04 -5.61
CA LEU A 42 3.47 2.62 -6.15
C LEU A 42 3.61 4.11 -6.54
N CYS A 43 4.31 4.91 -5.74
CA CYS A 43 4.58 6.31 -6.02
C CYS A 43 5.53 6.46 -7.22
N GLU A 44 6.60 5.66 -7.26
CA GLU A 44 7.57 5.65 -8.35
C GLU A 44 6.94 5.23 -9.68
N ALA A 45 6.03 4.25 -9.68
CA ALA A 45 5.32 3.82 -10.89
C ALA A 45 4.36 4.87 -11.47
N ARG A 46 4.10 5.97 -10.76
CA ARG A 46 3.19 7.06 -11.16
C ARG A 46 3.93 8.35 -11.54
N LEU A 47 5.24 8.40 -11.32
CA LEU A 47 6.16 9.46 -11.80
C LEU A 47 6.88 9.00 -13.08
#